data_AF-A0A650LT74-F1
#
_entry.id   AF-A0A650LT74-F1
#
_cell.length_a   1.000
_cell.length_b   1.000
_cell.length_c   1.000
_cell.angle_alpha   90.00
_cell.angle_beta   90.00
_cell.angle_gamma   90.00
#
_symmetry.space_group_name_H-M   'P 1'
#
loop_
_entity.id
_entity.type
_entity.pdbx_description
1 polymer ?
#
loop_
_entity_poly.entity_id
_entity_poly.type
_entity_poly.pdbx_seq_one_letter_code
_entity_poly.pdbx_strand_id
1 'polypeptide(L)'
;MKEDKLTLEMRIVAVADIISALIGRRSYKEEFKKEEIIKILNDMVSNKKIDKKVVNLFVEKYDYVIGQANIRSQELMQSYINIKKEYNEMLHRFS
;
A
#
# COMPACT_ATOMS: atom_id res chain seq x y z
N MET A 1 13.55 -11.14 -18.06
CA MET A 1 14.64 -10.73 -17.14
C MET A 1 15.11 -11.98 -16.42
N LYS A 2 16.43 -12.23 -16.35
CA LYS A 2 16.97 -13.44 -15.70
C LYS A 2 16.56 -13.46 -14.22
N GLU A 3 15.91 -14.53 -13.79
CA GLU A 3 15.33 -14.74 -12.45
C GLU A 3 16.38 -14.71 -11.31
N ASP A 4 17.69 -14.69 -11.61
CA ASP A 4 18.80 -14.87 -10.65
C ASP A 4 19.48 -13.58 -10.11
N LYS A 5 18.85 -12.40 -10.16
CA LYS A 5 19.54 -11.15 -9.72
C LYS A 5 18.84 -10.31 -8.65
N LEU A 6 17.67 -10.70 -8.16
CA LEU A 6 16.99 -9.93 -7.11
C LEU A 6 17.25 -10.55 -5.74
N THR A 7 17.80 -9.78 -4.81
CA THR A 7 17.90 -10.18 -3.41
C THR A 7 16.51 -10.31 -2.79
N LEU A 8 16.39 -10.94 -1.62
CA LEU A 8 15.10 -11.11 -0.96
C LEU A 8 14.45 -9.76 -0.66
N GLU A 9 15.24 -8.79 -0.20
CA GLU A 9 14.84 -7.43 0.14
C GLU A 9 14.24 -6.72 -1.09
N MET A 10 14.89 -6.85 -2.24
CA MET A 10 14.39 -6.25 -3.49
C MET A 10 13.04 -6.86 -3.91
N ARG A 11 12.86 -8.17 -3.73
CA ARG A 11 11.59 -8.85 -4.04
C ARG A 11 10.49 -8.45 -3.07
N ILE A 12 10.81 -8.29 -1.79
CA ILE A 12 9.89 -7.76 -0.78
C ILE A 12 9.43 -6.35 -1.17
N VAL A 13 10.37 -5.46 -1.48
CA VAL A 13 10.07 -4.07 -1.87
C VAL A 13 9.22 -4.02 -3.13
N ALA A 14 9.54 -4.82 -4.15
CA ALA A 14 8.76 -4.87 -5.39
C ALA A 14 7.31 -5.33 -5.16
N VAL A 15 7.10 -6.35 -4.33
CA VAL A 15 5.76 -6.82 -3.98
C VAL A 15 5.02 -5.77 -3.14
N ALA A 16 5.70 -5.13 -2.17
CA ALA A 16 5.12 -4.09 -1.34
C ALA A 16 4.66 -2.86 -2.16
N ASP A 17 5.44 -2.45 -3.17
CA ASP A 17 5.09 -1.35 -4.07
C ASP A 17 3.78 -1.63 -4.82
N ILE A 18 3.66 -2.82 -5.41
CA ILE A 18 2.43 -3.27 -6.09
C ILE A 18 1.24 -3.28 -5.12
N ILE A 19 1.42 -3.85 -3.92
CA ILE A 19 0.38 -3.91 -2.90
C ILE A 19 -0.09 -2.50 -2.52
N SER A 20 0.83 -1.56 -2.30
CA SER A 20 0.48 -0.18 -1.97
C SER A 20 -0.33 0.51 -3.07
N ALA A 21 -0.02 0.23 -4.34
CA ALA A 21 -0.76 0.75 -5.48
C ALA A 21 -2.16 0.11 -5.65
N LEU A 22 -2.35 -1.12 -5.17
CA LEU A 22 -3.64 -1.81 -5.19
C LEU A 22 -4.55 -1.37 -4.03
N ILE A 23 -3.99 -1.10 -2.85
CA ILE A 23 -4.76 -0.65 -1.68
C ILE A 23 -5.05 0.85 -1.73
N GLY A 24 -4.12 1.63 -2.30
CA GLY A 24 -4.23 3.08 -2.33
C GLY A 24 -5.55 3.55 -2.94
N ARG A 25 -6.36 4.26 -2.15
CA ARG A 25 -7.53 4.98 -2.65
C ARG A 25 -7.09 5.95 -3.72
N ARG A 26 -7.57 5.75 -4.95
CA ARG A 26 -7.62 6.82 -5.93
C ARG A 26 -8.95 7.53 -5.73
N SER A 27 -8.98 8.86 -5.74
CA SER A 27 -10.20 9.67 -5.47
C SER A 27 -11.44 9.34 -6.33
N TYR A 28 -11.29 8.46 -7.32
CA TYR A 28 -12.29 8.06 -8.30
C TYR A 28 -12.56 6.54 -8.33
N LYS A 29 -11.97 5.74 -7.42
CA LYS A 29 -12.09 4.27 -7.42
C LYS A 29 -12.23 3.74 -6.00
N GLU A 30 -13.27 2.95 -5.75
CA GLU A 30 -13.42 2.25 -4.46
C GLU A 30 -12.22 1.32 -4.21
N GLU A 31 -11.88 1.12 -2.92
CA GLU A 31 -10.82 0.20 -2.51
C GLU A 31 -11.11 -1.19 -3.08
N PHE A 32 -10.10 -1.81 -3.70
CA PHE A 32 -10.24 -3.21 -4.14
C PHE A 32 -10.53 -4.09 -2.94
N LYS A 33 -11.45 -5.05 -3.10
CA LYS A 33 -11.73 -6.03 -2.06
C LYS A 33 -10.50 -6.93 -1.87
N LYS A 34 -10.33 -7.48 -0.67
CA LYS A 34 -9.23 -8.40 -0.32
C LYS A 34 -9.10 -9.52 -1.36
N GLU A 35 -10.21 -10.10 -1.77
CA GLU A 35 -10.26 -11.20 -2.73
C GLU A 35 -9.75 -10.78 -4.11
N GLU A 36 -10.04 -9.55 -4.55
CA GLU A 36 -9.57 -9.01 -5.82
C GLU A 36 -8.06 -8.74 -5.80
N ILE A 37 -7.55 -8.19 -4.70
CA ILE A 37 -6.11 -7.96 -4.50
C ILE A 37 -5.37 -9.30 -4.54
N ILE A 38 -5.85 -10.30 -3.80
CA ILE A 38 -5.26 -11.65 -3.77
C ILE A 38 -5.28 -12.28 -5.16
N LYS A 39 -6.38 -12.13 -5.91
CA LYS A 39 -6.49 -12.64 -7.28
C LYS A 39 -5.45 -11.99 -8.20
N ILE A 40 -5.32 -10.67 -8.19
CA ILE A 40 -4.34 -9.94 -9.00
C ILE A 40 -2.91 -10.40 -8.67
N LEU A 41 -2.58 -10.53 -7.38
CA LEU A 41 -1.25 -10.99 -6.95
C LEU A 41 -0.96 -12.42 -7.41
N ASN A 42 -1.94 -13.33 -7.30
CA ASN A 42 -1.81 -14.70 -7.78
C ASN A 42 -1.63 -14.78 -9.31
N ASP A 43 -2.32 -13.92 -10.06
CA ASP A 43 -2.14 -13.82 -11.52
C ASP A 43 -0.73 -13.29 -11.86
N MET A 44 -0.19 -12.36 -11.08
CA MET A 44 1.19 -11.88 -11.28
C MET A 44 2.23 -12.97 -10.95
N VAL A 45 1.98 -13.79 -9.93
CA VAL A 45 2.81 -14.95 -9.58
C VAL A 45 2.76 -16.02 -10.67
N SER A 46 1.57 -16.36 -11.20
CA SER A 46 1.41 -17.37 -12.24
C SER A 46 2.12 -16.97 -13.54
N ASN A 47 2.15 -15.67 -13.83
CA ASN A 47 2.90 -15.07 -14.93
C ASN A 47 4.39 -14.83 -14.61
N LYS A 48 4.92 -15.34 -13.49
CA LYS A 48 6.31 -15.20 -13.04
C LYS A 48 6.80 -13.75 -12.96
N LYS A 49 5.91 -12.80 -12.66
CA LYS A 49 6.24 -11.37 -12.57
C LYS A 49 6.78 -10.98 -11.20
N ILE A 50 6.38 -11.71 -10.15
CA ILE A 50 6.73 -11.43 -8.75
C ILE A 50 6.95 -12.72 -7.97
N ASP A 51 7.64 -12.61 -6.82
CA ASP A 51 8.02 -13.74 -5.99
C ASP A 51 6.82 -14.38 -5.27
N LYS A 52 6.59 -15.67 -5.53
CA LYS A 52 5.52 -16.47 -4.92
C LYS A 52 5.61 -16.55 -3.40
N LYS A 53 6.81 -16.70 -2.82
CA LYS A 53 7.00 -16.85 -1.37
C LYS A 53 6.61 -15.56 -0.66
N VAL A 54 7.02 -14.42 -1.20
CA VAL A 54 6.68 -13.09 -0.65
C VAL A 54 5.16 -12.86 -0.72
N VAL A 55 4.53 -13.17 -1.86
CA VAL A 55 3.07 -13.05 -2.01
C VAL A 55 2.34 -13.96 -1.04
N ASN A 56 2.73 -15.23 -0.92
CA ASN A 56 2.09 -16.16 0.00
C ASN A 56 2.16 -15.68 1.46
N LEU A 57 3.32 -15.16 1.89
CA LEU A 57 3.48 -14.60 3.24
C LEU A 57 2.58 -13.39 3.46
N PHE A 58 2.49 -12.50 2.46
CA PHE A 58 1.57 -11.36 2.52
C PHE A 58 0.12 -11.81 2.64
N VAL A 59 -0.32 -12.79 1.84
CA VAL A 59 -1.70 -13.32 1.89
C VAL A 59 -2.00 -13.93 3.26
N GLU A 60 -1.06 -14.68 3.83
CA GLU A 60 -1.20 -15.24 5.19
C GLU A 60 -1.32 -14.16 6.26
N LYS A 61 -0.58 -13.05 6.11
CA LYS A 61 -0.54 -11.94 7.08
C LYS A 61 -1.36 -10.72 6.65
N TYR A 62 -2.29 -10.90 5.70
CA TYR A 62 -2.96 -9.79 5.02
C TYR A 62 -3.57 -8.79 6.02
N ASP A 63 -4.44 -9.28 6.91
CA ASP A 63 -5.19 -8.40 7.81
C ASP A 63 -4.26 -7.64 8.78
N TYR A 64 -3.17 -8.29 9.21
CA TYR A 64 -2.15 -7.65 10.03
C TYR A 64 -1.43 -6.54 9.27
N VAL A 65 -0.92 -6.82 8.07
CA VAL A 65 -0.16 -5.85 7.27
C VAL A 65 -1.02 -4.65 6.87
N ILE A 66 -2.26 -4.90 6.41
CA ILE A 66 -3.22 -3.84 6.08
C ILE A 66 -3.61 -3.04 7.31
N GLY A 67 -3.86 -3.70 8.45
CA GLY A 67 -4.17 -3.03 9.70
C GLY A 67 -3.07 -2.08 10.14
N GLN A 68 -1.81 -2.53 10.09
CA GLN A 68 -0.65 -1.69 10.41
C GLN A 68 -0.46 -0.54 9.42
N ALA A 69 -0.67 -0.78 8.12
CA ALA A 69 -0.60 0.27 7.10
C ALA A 69 -1.67 1.35 7.32
N ASN A 70 -2.89 0.95 7.67
CA ASN A 70 -4.00 1.86 7.96
C ASN A 70 -3.75 2.71 9.21
N ILE A 71 -3.27 2.11 10.31
CA ILE A 71 -2.94 2.86 11.53
C ILE A 71 -1.92 3.95 11.24
N ARG A 72 -0.81 3.61 10.57
CA ARG A 72 0.24 4.57 10.22
C ARG A 72 -0.26 5.65 9.25
N SER A 73 -1.10 5.27 8.29
CA SER A 73 -1.70 6.23 7.36
C SER A 73 -2.65 7.21 8.06
N GLN A 74 -3.37 6.78 9.11
CA GLN A 74 -4.26 7.65 9.89
C GLN A 74 -3.46 8.67 10.72
N GLU A 75 -2.36 8.26 11.35
CA GLU A 75 -1.47 9.15 12.11
C GLU A 75 -0.90 10.28 11.22
N LEU A 76 -0.45 9.92 10.01
CA LEU A 76 0.01 10.89 9.02
C LEU A 76 -1.11 11.83 8.58
N MET A 77 -2.30 11.28 8.32
CA MET A 77 -3.46 12.09 7.91
C MET A 77 -3.87 13.07 9.00
N GLN A 78 -3.81 12.67 10.28
CA GLN A 78 -4.13 13.54 11.40
C GLN A 78 -3.14 14.72 11.49
N SER A 79 -1.85 14.44 11.30
CA SER A 79 -0.82 15.49 11.26
C SER A 79 -1.08 16.48 10.13
N TYR A 80 -1.42 15.99 8.93
CA TYR A 80 -1.79 16.83 7.80
C TYR A 80 -3.04 17.69 8.08
N ILE A 81 -4.08 17.12 8.69
CA ILE A 81 -5.30 17.86 9.07
C ILE A 81 -4.98 18.99 10.03
N ASN A 82 -4.13 18.74 11.03
CA ASN A 82 -3.72 19.75 12.01
C ASN A 82 -2.98 20.90 11.33
N ILE A 83 -2.00 20.59 10.46
CA ILE A 83 -1.24 21.61 9.70
C ILE A 83 -2.19 22.45 8.83
N LYS A 84 -3.14 21.81 8.13
CA LYS A 84 -4.12 22.50 7.29
C LYS A 84 -5.05 23.40 8.12
N LYS A 85 -5.43 22.96 9.32
CA LYS A 85 -6.26 23.74 10.24
C LYS A 85 -5.53 24.99 10.71
N GLU A 86 -4.29 24.86 11.17
CA GLU A 86 -3.44 25.98 11.60
C GLU A 86 -3.24 26.99 10.46
N TYR A 87 -2.99 26.51 9.24
CA TYR A 87 -2.90 27.36 8.06
C TYR A 87 -4.18 28.17 7.79
N ASN A 88 -5.35 27.51 7.84
CA ASN A 88 -6.64 28.19 7.63
C ASN A 88 -6.95 29.21 8.73
N GLU A 89 -6.62 28.91 9.99
CA GLU A 89 -6.77 29.85 11.11
C GLU A 89 -5.87 31.07 10.94
N MET A 90 -4.65 30.87 10.46
CA MET A 90 -3.71 31.96 10.16
C MET A 90 -4.22 32.82 9.00
N LEU A 91 -4.70 32.22 7.91
CA LEU A 91 -5.31 32.96 6.79
C LEU A 91 -6.49 33.84 7.24
N HIS A 92 -7.38 33.32 8.10
CA HIS A 92 -8.51 34.10 8.63
C HIS A 92 -8.07 35.23 9.58
N ARG A 93 -6.91 35.13 10.23
CA ARG A 93 -6.39 36.20 11.11
C ARG A 93 -5.72 37.36 10.36
N PHE A 94 -5.26 37.11 9.13
CA PHE A 94 -4.54 38.09 8.31
C PHE A 94 -5.31 38.53 7.05
N SER A 95 -6.59 38.16 6.95
CA SER A 95 -7.58 38.68 5.99
C SER A 95 -8.53 39.65 6.68
#